data_AF-A0A843JG62-F1
#
_entry.id   AF-A0A843JG62-F1
#
_cell.length_a   1.000
_cell.length_b   1.000
_cell.length_c   1.000
_cell.angle_alpha   90.00
_cell.angle_beta   90.00
_cell.angle_gamma   90.00
#
_symmetry.space_group_name_H-M   'P 1'
#
loop_
_entity.id
_entity.type
_entity.pdbx_description
1 polymer ?
#
loop_
_entity_poly.entity_id
_entity_poly.type
_entity_poly.pdbx_seq_one_letter_code
_entity_poly.pdbx_strand_id
1 'polypeptide(L)'
;MGMITSAWNSLKMLESYDKSKYKEMRYCAILALISTAVLYTIPYICGFLLDWMVESVSAEQSLDIDYLLDVCTVILLMVVLWYVASNESKRRMSLISLSMTRHMRESLNRKLMRVPVSYIDNTLAGDMSSRFTNDIPAVSKLVSSDYTGFIAHM
;
A
#
# COMPACT_ATOMS: atom_id res chain seq x y z
N MET A 1 -15.79 -10.12 -3.82
CA MET A 1 -14.94 -11.08 -4.56
C MET A 1 -14.49 -10.58 -5.96
N GLY A 2 -14.97 -9.44 -6.47
CA GLY A 2 -14.57 -8.90 -7.80
C GLY A 2 -13.42 -7.88 -7.83
N MET A 3 -12.98 -7.34 -6.68
CA MET A 3 -11.84 -6.41 -6.60
C MET A 3 -10.48 -7.12 -6.73
N ILE A 4 -10.39 -8.38 -6.31
CA ILE A 4 -9.14 -9.16 -6.33
C ILE A 4 -8.73 -9.45 -7.79
N THR A 5 -9.69 -9.81 -8.64
CA THR A 5 -9.46 -10.09 -10.07
C THR A 5 -9.11 -8.84 -10.89
N SER A 6 -9.67 -7.67 -10.54
CA SER A 6 -9.37 -6.42 -11.26
C SER A 6 -7.98 -5.86 -10.93
N ALA A 7 -7.56 -5.94 -9.67
CA ALA A 7 -6.21 -5.56 -9.25
C ALA A 7 -5.16 -6.47 -9.91
N TRP A 8 -5.43 -7.79 -9.94
CA TRP A 8 -4.54 -8.79 -10.52
C TRP A 8 -4.35 -8.64 -12.04
N ASN A 9 -5.43 -8.32 -12.77
CA ASN A 9 -5.35 -8.03 -14.20
C ASN A 9 -4.62 -6.71 -14.49
N SER A 10 -4.78 -5.69 -13.63
CA SER A 10 -4.06 -4.42 -13.74
C SER A 10 -2.56 -4.58 -13.50
N LEU A 11 -2.19 -5.43 -12.54
CA LEU A 11 -0.80 -5.83 -12.27
C LEU A 11 -0.18 -6.57 -13.46
N LYS A 12 -0.90 -7.53 -14.06
CA LYS A 12 -0.47 -8.22 -15.28
C LYS A 12 -0.34 -7.30 -16.49
N MET A 13 -1.22 -6.31 -16.63
CA MET A 13 -1.10 -5.30 -17.70
C MET A 13 0.10 -4.36 -17.50
N LEU A 14 0.52 -4.10 -16.27
CA LEU A 14 1.76 -3.36 -15.99
C LEU A 14 3.01 -4.17 -16.28
N GLU A 15 3.01 -5.46 -15.94
CA GLU A 15 4.13 -6.37 -16.19
C GLU A 15 4.47 -6.46 -17.69
N SER A 16 3.46 -6.40 -18.56
CA SER A 16 3.66 -6.40 -20.01
C SER A 16 4.08 -5.04 -20.60
N TYR A 17 3.90 -3.93 -19.88
CA TYR A 17 4.16 -2.57 -20.38
C TYR A 17 5.49 -1.97 -19.92
N ASP A 18 5.94 -2.24 -18.68
CA ASP A 18 7.20 -1.70 -18.14
C ASP A 18 7.79 -2.58 -17.03
N LYS A 19 8.81 -3.40 -17.39
CA LYS A 19 9.50 -4.32 -16.48
C LYS A 19 10.25 -3.62 -15.34
N SER A 20 10.63 -2.35 -15.50
CA SER A 20 11.36 -1.60 -14.46
C SER A 20 10.45 -1.24 -13.29
N LYS A 21 9.23 -0.75 -13.58
CA LYS A 21 8.25 -0.36 -12.56
C LYS A 21 7.67 -1.55 -11.80
N TYR A 22 7.55 -2.70 -12.47
CA TYR A 22 7.11 -3.94 -11.84
C TYR A 22 8.10 -4.43 -10.75
N LYS A 23 9.41 -4.25 -10.96
CA LYS A 23 10.44 -4.60 -9.94
C LYS A 23 10.33 -3.71 -8.70
N GLU A 24 10.20 -2.39 -8.88
CA GLU A 24 10.02 -1.44 -7.77
C GLU A 24 8.74 -1.72 -6.97
N MET A 25 7.65 -2.07 -7.66
CA MET A 25 6.39 -2.41 -7.02
C MET A 25 6.48 -3.71 -6.19
N ARG A 26 7.17 -4.75 -6.71
CA ARG A 26 7.44 -5.97 -5.94
C ARG A 26 8.28 -5.71 -4.69
N TYR A 27 9.31 -4.85 -4.80
CA TYR A 27 10.12 -4.43 -3.66
C TYR A 27 9.26 -3.74 -2.59
N CYS A 28 8.40 -2.81 -2.99
CA CYS A 28 7.49 -2.12 -2.07
C CYS A 28 6.49 -3.07 -1.40
N ALA A 29 5.97 -4.07 -2.13
CA ALA A 29 5.05 -5.06 -1.59
C ALA A 29 5.70 -5.94 -0.51
N ILE A 30 6.94 -6.40 -0.75
CA ILE A 30 7.70 -7.20 0.24
C ILE A 30 7.99 -6.35 1.49
N LEU A 31 8.43 -5.10 1.30
CA LEU A 31 8.71 -4.18 2.41
C LEU A 31 7.44 -3.89 3.25
N ALA A 32 6.30 -3.74 2.59
CA ALA A 32 5.01 -3.53 3.24
C ALA A 32 4.58 -4.75 4.07
N LEU A 33 4.74 -5.97 3.55
CA LEU A 33 4.44 -7.22 4.26
C LEU A 33 5.32 -7.40 5.51
N ILE A 34 6.61 -7.12 5.40
CA ILE A 34 7.52 -7.16 6.55
C ILE A 34 7.08 -6.13 7.60
N SER A 35 6.71 -4.93 7.15
CA SER A 35 6.23 -3.88 8.06
C SER A 35 4.94 -4.30 8.77
N THR A 36 3.97 -4.92 8.09
CA THR A 36 2.73 -5.35 8.74
C THR A 36 2.94 -6.48 9.73
N ALA A 37 3.85 -7.43 9.44
CA ALA A 37 4.25 -8.46 10.39
C ALA A 37 4.85 -7.85 11.67
N VAL A 38 5.77 -6.90 11.53
CA VAL A 38 6.38 -6.19 12.67
C VAL A 38 5.31 -5.47 13.50
N LEU A 39 4.37 -4.78 12.84
CA LEU A 39 3.28 -4.08 13.52
C LEU A 39 2.44 -5.02 14.40
N TYR A 40 2.20 -6.26 13.93
CA TYR A 40 1.42 -7.25 14.68
C TYR A 40 2.21 -7.88 15.83
N THR A 41 3.54 -7.96 15.72
CA THR A 41 4.39 -8.49 16.82
C THR A 41 4.49 -7.54 18.02
N ILE A 42 4.37 -6.23 17.82
CA ILE A 42 4.45 -5.22 18.89
C ILE A 42 3.42 -5.45 20.01
N PRO A 43 2.09 -5.57 19.75
CA PRO A 43 1.12 -5.80 20.81
C PRO A 43 1.31 -7.14 21.53
N TYR A 44 1.88 -8.15 20.87
CA TYR A 44 2.20 -9.43 21.50
C TYR A 44 3.30 -9.27 22.56
N ILE A 45 4.38 -8.56 22.23
CA ILE A 45 5.48 -8.27 23.16
C ILE A 45 4.97 -7.37 24.31
N CYS A 46 4.13 -6.37 24.02
CA CYS A 46 3.53 -5.54 25.05
C CYS A 46 2.64 -6.35 26.01
N GLY A 47 1.87 -7.32 25.49
CA GLY A 47 1.05 -8.21 26.32
C GLY A 47 1.91 -9.05 27.26
N PHE A 48 2.97 -9.67 26.74
CA PHE A 48 3.92 -10.45 27.55
C PHE A 48 4.60 -9.59 28.64
N LEU A 49 4.98 -8.36 28.31
CA LEU A 49 5.56 -7.42 29.28
C LEU A 49 4.57 -7.06 30.39
N LEU A 50 3.31 -6.84 30.05
CA LEU A 50 2.25 -6.57 31.03
C LEU A 50 2.04 -7.76 31.96
N ASP A 51 1.97 -8.98 31.42
CA ASP A 51 1.82 -10.21 32.21
C ASP A 51 2.98 -10.37 33.20
N TRP A 52 4.22 -10.17 32.74
CA TRP A 52 5.42 -10.22 33.58
C TRP A 52 5.40 -9.18 34.71
N MET A 53 4.93 -7.96 34.43
CA MET A 53 4.79 -6.93 35.48
C MET A 53 3.72 -7.31 36.52
N VAL A 54 2.58 -7.83 36.07
CA VAL A 54 1.48 -8.24 36.97
C VAL A 54 1.93 -9.38 37.88
N GLU A 55 2.65 -10.37 37.34
CA GLU A 55 3.20 -11.48 38.12
C GLU A 55 4.23 -11.01 39.15
N SER A 56 5.16 -10.13 38.75
CA SER A 56 6.20 -9.60 39.63
C SER A 56 5.61 -8.82 40.81
N VAL A 57 4.58 -8.00 40.56
CA VAL A 57 3.85 -7.27 41.61
C VAL A 57 3.07 -8.21 42.53
N SER A 58 2.43 -9.24 41.97
CA SER A 58 1.67 -10.23 42.77
C SER A 58 2.56 -11.09 43.67
N ALA A 59 3.81 -11.29 43.29
CA ALA A 59 4.82 -12.03 44.04
C ALA A 59 5.57 -11.19 45.08
N GLU A 60 5.19 -9.92 45.30
CA GLU A 60 5.90 -8.94 46.14
C GLU A 60 7.38 -8.76 45.77
N GLN A 61 7.77 -9.09 44.53
CA GLN A 61 9.12 -8.89 44.04
C GLN A 61 9.31 -7.44 43.59
N SER A 62 10.49 -6.89 43.86
CA SER A 62 10.89 -5.59 43.31
C SER A 62 10.93 -5.70 41.79
N LEU A 63 10.15 -4.86 41.10
CA LEU A 63 10.20 -4.75 39.64
C LEU A 63 11.62 -4.37 39.20
N ASP A 64 12.17 -5.14 38.27
CA ASP A 64 13.41 -4.79 37.59
C ASP A 64 13.13 -3.69 36.55
N ILE A 65 13.34 -2.44 36.97
CA ILE A 65 13.10 -1.25 36.14
C ILE A 65 14.09 -1.19 34.96
N ASP A 66 15.31 -1.72 35.13
CA ASP A 66 16.32 -1.72 34.08
C ASP A 66 15.92 -2.67 32.96
N TYR A 67 15.42 -3.87 33.30
CA TYR A 67 14.86 -4.81 32.33
C TYR A 67 13.64 -4.22 31.59
N LEU A 68 12.74 -3.55 32.32
CA LEU A 68 11.58 -2.89 31.73
C LEU A 68 11.98 -1.81 30.71
N LEU A 69 12.96 -0.98 31.06
CA LEU A 69 13.49 0.06 30.18
C LEU A 69 14.12 -0.55 28.93
N ASP A 70 14.90 -1.63 29.07
CA ASP A 70 15.55 -2.28 27.94
C ASP A 70 14.52 -2.81 26.93
N VAL A 71 13.48 -3.52 27.40
CA VAL A 71 12.38 -4.00 26.54
C VAL A 71 11.63 -2.84 25.88
N CYS A 72 11.35 -1.76 26.62
CA CYS A 72 10.71 -0.57 26.06
C CYS A 72 11.56 0.09 24.96
N THR A 73 12.88 0.15 25.12
CA THR A 73 13.77 0.71 24.09
C THR A 73 13.81 -0.15 22.84
N VAL A 74 13.77 -1.47 22.97
CA VAL A 74 13.67 -2.39 21.82
C VAL A 74 12.35 -2.17 21.07
N ILE A 75 11.23 -2.07 21.77
CA ILE A 75 9.92 -1.78 21.17
C ILE A 75 9.95 -0.45 20.43
N LEU A 76 10.53 0.60 21.04
CA LEU A 76 10.67 1.92 20.42
C LEU A 76 11.46 1.84 19.10
N LEU A 77 12.59 1.11 19.09
CA LEU A 77 13.40 0.89 17.89
C LEU A 77 12.60 0.15 16.81
N MET A 78 11.85 -0.88 17.17
CA MET A 78 10.99 -1.62 16.22
C MET A 78 9.92 -0.71 15.61
N VAL A 79 9.28 0.16 16.40
CA VAL A 79 8.29 1.14 15.90
C VAL A 79 8.92 2.11 14.92
N VAL A 80 10.12 2.64 15.22
CA VAL A 80 10.83 3.57 14.34
C VAL A 80 11.18 2.88 13.01
N LEU A 81 11.73 1.66 13.06
CA LEU A 81 12.05 0.88 11.87
C LEU A 81 10.79 0.59 11.03
N TRP A 82 9.71 0.18 11.68
CA TRP A 82 8.42 -0.04 11.05
C TRP A 82 7.92 1.22 10.33
N TYR A 83 7.96 2.36 11.01
CA TYR A 83 7.48 3.62 10.47
C TYR A 83 8.27 4.02 9.21
N VAL A 84 9.60 3.93 9.25
CA VAL A 84 10.46 4.25 8.10
C VAL A 84 10.17 3.32 6.92
N ALA A 85 10.12 2.01 7.15
CA ALA A 85 9.86 1.02 6.09
C ALA A 85 8.45 1.18 5.49
N SER A 86 7.44 1.40 6.32
CA SER A 86 6.06 1.63 5.89
C SER A 86 5.92 2.93 5.08
N ASN A 87 6.59 4.01 5.51
CA ASN A 87 6.49 5.29 4.83
C ASN A 87 7.22 5.28 3.48
N GLU A 88 8.40 4.66 3.40
CA GLU A 88 9.14 4.52 2.14
C GLU A 88 8.37 3.70 1.11
N SER A 89 7.79 2.56 1.50
CA SER A 89 6.96 1.75 0.60
C SER A 89 5.72 2.52 0.10
N LYS A 90 5.01 3.23 0.98
CA LYS A 90 3.85 4.06 0.62
C LYS A 90 4.22 5.19 -0.34
N ARG A 91 5.32 5.91 -0.09
CA ARG A 91 5.78 7.00 -0.96
C ARG A 91 6.08 6.50 -2.38
N ARG A 92 6.85 5.41 -2.49
CA ARG A 92 7.18 4.80 -3.79
C ARG A 92 5.94 4.29 -4.52
N MET A 93 5.01 3.65 -3.81
CA MET A 93 3.77 3.16 -4.42
C MET A 93 2.89 4.32 -4.95
N SER A 94 2.85 5.45 -4.24
CA SER A 94 2.16 6.65 -4.70
C SER A 94 2.77 7.20 -6.00
N LEU A 95 4.10 7.27 -6.10
CA LEU A 95 4.80 7.71 -7.31
C LEU A 95 4.55 6.77 -8.50
N ILE A 96 4.55 5.46 -8.27
CA ILE A 96 4.22 4.46 -9.30
C ILE A 96 2.80 4.67 -9.81
N SER A 97 1.83 4.85 -8.91
CA SER A 97 0.43 5.10 -9.28
C SER A 97 0.27 6.38 -10.08
N LEU A 98 0.88 7.50 -9.65
CA LEU A 98 0.83 8.76 -10.39
C LEU A 98 1.41 8.63 -11.80
N SER A 99 2.53 7.90 -11.92
CA SER A 99 3.14 7.64 -13.22
C SER A 99 2.24 6.81 -14.13
N MET A 100 1.56 5.81 -13.57
CA MET A 100 0.59 4.99 -14.31
C MET A 100 -0.59 5.82 -14.80
N THR A 101 -1.15 6.69 -13.95
CA THR A 101 -2.23 7.61 -14.30
C THR A 101 -1.82 8.54 -15.44
N ARG A 102 -0.60 9.09 -15.38
CA ARG A 102 -0.06 9.94 -16.44
C ARG A 102 0.01 9.19 -17.77
N HIS A 103 0.54 7.97 -17.77
CA HIS A 103 0.61 7.16 -19.00
C HIS A 103 -0.76 6.77 -19.55
N MET A 104 -1.75 6.51 -18.69
CA MET A 104 -3.13 6.26 -19.10
C MET A 104 -3.72 7.49 -19.79
N ARG A 105 -3.56 8.68 -19.18
CA ARG A 105 -4.01 9.95 -19.78
C ARG A 105 -3.37 10.19 -21.15
N GLU A 106 -2.06 9.97 -21.28
CA GLU A 106 -1.34 10.15 -22.56
C GLU A 106 -1.76 9.14 -23.64
N SER A 107 -2.00 7.88 -23.26
CA SER A 107 -2.43 6.82 -24.19
C SER A 107 -3.86 7.04 -24.66
N LEU A 108 -4.75 7.46 -23.76
CA LEU A 108 -6.12 7.81 -24.08
C LEU A 108 -6.20 9.07 -24.94
N ASN A 109 -5.45 10.13 -24.63
CA ASN A 109 -5.39 11.34 -25.46
C ASN A 109 -4.94 11.02 -26.89
N ARG A 110 -3.91 10.18 -27.04
CA ARG A 110 -3.46 9.70 -28.36
C ARG A 110 -4.51 8.88 -29.10
N LYS A 111 -5.30 8.07 -28.38
CA LYS A 111 -6.39 7.31 -28.98
C LYS A 111 -7.52 8.23 -29.42
N LEU A 112 -7.90 9.21 -28.59
CA LEU A 112 -8.93 10.21 -28.87
C LEU A 112 -8.61 11.00 -30.15
N MET A 113 -7.36 11.44 -30.30
CA MET A 113 -6.89 12.17 -31.48
C MET A 113 -6.88 11.34 -32.78
N ARG A 114 -7.10 10.02 -32.70
CA ARG A 114 -7.14 9.11 -33.86
C ARG A 114 -8.54 8.56 -34.15
N VAL A 115 -9.56 8.92 -33.36
CA VAL A 115 -10.93 8.46 -33.61
C VAL A 115 -11.59 9.35 -34.67
N PRO A 116 -12.21 8.79 -35.73
CA PRO A 116 -12.94 9.56 -36.71
C PRO A 116 -14.15 10.25 -36.07
N VAL A 117 -14.46 11.47 -36.52
CA VAL A 117 -15.52 12.34 -35.96
C VAL A 117 -16.89 11.63 -35.87
N SER A 118 -17.19 10.71 -36.80
CA SER A 118 -18.42 9.91 -36.81
C SER A 118 -18.62 9.02 -35.56
N TYR A 119 -17.55 8.64 -34.86
CA TYR A 119 -17.66 7.85 -33.62
C TYR A 119 -17.97 8.75 -32.42
N ILE A 120 -17.51 10.01 -32.45
CA ILE A 120 -17.75 11.01 -31.42
C ILE A 120 -19.22 11.47 -31.45
N ASP A 121 -19.83 11.55 -32.63
CA ASP A 121 -21.25 11.91 -32.81
C ASP A 121 -22.22 10.81 -32.32
N ASN A 122 -21.81 9.54 -32.29
CA ASN A 122 -22.65 8.40 -31.86
C ASN A 122 -22.51 8.05 -30.38
N THR A 123 -21.64 8.73 -29.63
CA THR A 123 -21.45 8.52 -28.18
C THR A 123 -21.80 9.78 -27.43
N LEU A 124 -22.67 9.70 -26.41
CA LEU A 124 -22.98 10.85 -25.55
C LEU A 124 -21.67 11.41 -24.97
N ALA A 125 -21.36 12.68 -25.27
CA ALA A 125 -20.15 13.35 -24.78
C ALA A 125 -19.99 13.26 -23.24
N GLY A 126 -21.10 13.13 -22.51
CA GLY A 126 -21.14 12.88 -21.07
C GLY A 126 -20.55 11.54 -20.61
N ASP A 127 -20.69 10.46 -21.39
CA ASP A 127 -20.14 9.14 -21.06
C ASP A 127 -18.62 9.08 -21.28
N MET A 128 -18.10 9.77 -22.30
CA MET A 128 -16.65 9.89 -22.50
C MET A 128 -15.97 10.75 -21.44
N SER A 129 -16.58 11.87 -21.05
CA SER A 129 -16.06 12.74 -19.99
C SER A 129 -16.11 12.07 -18.62
N SER A 130 -17.20 11.34 -18.30
CA SER A 130 -17.31 10.56 -17.06
C SER A 130 -16.24 9.47 -16.97
N ARG A 131 -15.99 8.72 -18.04
CA ARG A 131 -14.88 7.75 -18.10
C ARG A 131 -13.51 8.42 -17.93
N PHE A 132 -13.36 9.66 -18.40
CA PHE A 132 -12.12 10.42 -18.29
C PHE A 132 -11.85 10.94 -16.88
N THR A 133 -12.85 11.52 -16.22
CA THR A 133 -12.71 12.15 -14.91
C THR A 133 -12.92 11.19 -13.74
N ASN A 134 -13.73 10.13 -13.91
CA ASN A 134 -14.05 9.20 -12.83
C ASN A 134 -13.18 7.93 -12.86
N ASP A 135 -12.97 7.31 -14.03
CA ASP A 135 -12.29 6.01 -14.07
C ASP A 135 -10.76 6.13 -13.94
N ILE A 136 -10.16 7.16 -14.53
CA ILE A 136 -8.70 7.34 -14.51
C ILE A 136 -8.17 7.56 -13.07
N PRO A 137 -8.78 8.44 -12.24
CA PRO A 137 -8.39 8.55 -10.83
C PRO A 137 -8.78 7.32 -10.00
N ALA A 138 -9.87 6.63 -10.34
CA ALA A 138 -10.27 5.41 -9.64
C ALA A 138 -9.21 4.30 -9.79
N VAL A 139 -8.67 4.09 -10.99
CA VAL A 139 -7.59 3.11 -11.21
C VAL A 139 -6.30 3.51 -10.48
N SER A 140 -5.98 4.82 -10.45
CA SER A 140 -4.86 5.33 -9.65
C SER A 140 -5.00 4.99 -8.17
N LYS A 141 -6.20 5.23 -7.61
CA LYS A 141 -6.52 4.99 -6.21
C LYS A 141 -6.48 3.50 -5.87
N LEU A 142 -6.96 2.65 -6.78
CA LEU A 142 -6.88 1.19 -6.64
C LEU A 142 -5.43 0.70 -6.53
N VAL A 143 -4.52 1.26 -7.33
CA VAL A 143 -3.10 0.85 -7.34
C VAL A 143 -2.32 1.40 -6.15
N SER A 144 -2.56 2.65 -5.73
CA SER A 144 -1.81 3.27 -4.63
C SER A 144 -2.30 2.85 -3.25
N SER A 145 -3.61 2.91 -3.05
CA SER A 145 -4.24 2.80 -1.73
C SER A 145 -4.79 1.40 -1.50
N ASP A 146 -5.57 0.87 -2.45
CA ASP A 146 -6.32 -0.36 -2.21
C ASP A 146 -5.44 -1.60 -2.33
N TYR A 147 -4.46 -1.61 -3.24
CA TYR A 147 -3.46 -2.68 -3.33
C TYR A 147 -2.54 -2.73 -2.09
N THR A 148 -2.05 -1.58 -1.63
CA THR A 148 -1.22 -1.49 -0.43
C THR A 148 -2.02 -1.87 0.82
N GLY A 149 -3.26 -1.43 0.93
CA GLY A 149 -4.17 -1.78 2.03
C GLY A 149 -4.52 -3.27 2.03
N PHE A 150 -4.77 -3.87 0.87
CA PHE A 150 -5.03 -5.30 0.75
C PHE A 150 -3.83 -6.15 1.17
N ILE A 151 -2.61 -5.78 0.74
CA ILE A 151 -1.38 -6.45 1.19
C ILE A 151 -1.17 -6.27 2.69
N ALA A 152 -1.51 -5.12 3.23
CA ALA A 152 -1.34 -4.84 4.65
C ALA A 152 -2.34 -5.58 5.55
N HIS A 153 -3.52 -5.92 5.02
CA HIS A 153 -4.62 -6.59 5.74
C HIS A 153 -4.87 -8.04 5.30
N MET A 154 -4.02 -8.59 4.43
CA MET A 154 -3.95 -10.04 4.14
C MET A 154 -3.21 -10.75 5.27
#